data_AF-A0A4R9WVP3-F1
#
_entry.id   AF-A0A4R9WVP3-F1
#
_cell.length_a   1.000
_cell.length_b   1.000
_cell.length_c   1.000
_cell.angle_alpha   90.00
_cell.angle_beta   90.00
_cell.angle_gamma   90.00
#
_symmetry.space_group_name_H-M   'P 1'
#
loop_
_entity.id
_entity.type
_entity.pdbx_description
1 polymer ?
#
loop_
_entity_poly.entity_id
_entity_poly.type
_entity_poly.pdbx_seq_one_letter_code
_entity_poly.pdbx_strand_id
1 'polypeptide(L)'
;KITRAVAAIHHGLQNTLYLGNIDAMRDWGHARDYVEGMWRILQHDEPDDFVLATGEGHSVREVVELAFAETGRTIRWQGAGVDEIGIDAASGSVLVRIDPRYFRPTEVDTLLGDASK
;
A
#
# COMPACT_ATOMS: atom_id res chain seq x y z
N LYS A 1 -3.79 1.32 6.58
CA LYS A 1 -3.27 2.67 6.94
C LYS A 1 -3.67 3.72 5.91
N ILE A 2 -3.32 3.51 4.63
CA ILE A 2 -3.56 4.46 3.52
C ILE A 2 -5.04 4.80 3.37
N THR A 3 -5.90 3.83 3.04
CA THR A 3 -7.35 4.04 2.81
C THR A 3 -8.06 4.75 3.96
N ARG A 4 -7.76 4.36 5.21
CA ARG A 4 -8.29 5.03 6.41
C ARG A 4 -7.88 6.50 6.50
N ALA A 5 -6.62 6.81 6.19
CA ALA A 5 -6.13 8.19 6.19
C ALA A 5 -6.74 8.99 5.04
N VAL A 6 -6.86 8.41 3.84
CA VAL A 6 -7.51 9.06 2.70
C VAL A 6 -8.96 9.42 3.03
N ALA A 7 -9.73 8.49 3.63
CA ALA A 7 -11.09 8.76 4.10
C ALA A 7 -11.12 9.91 5.14
N ALA A 8 -10.21 9.89 6.11
CA ALA A 8 -10.12 10.97 7.11
C ALA A 8 -9.79 12.34 6.48
N ILE A 9 -8.90 12.37 5.47
CA ILE A 9 -8.56 13.59 4.72
C ILE A 9 -9.73 14.05 3.85
N HIS A 10 -10.47 13.13 3.24
CA HIS A 10 -11.68 13.45 2.49
C HIS A 10 -12.74 14.13 3.39
N HIS A 11 -12.89 13.65 4.63
CA HIS A 11 -13.81 14.23 5.62
C HIS A 11 -13.23 15.41 6.44
N GLY A 12 -12.02 15.89 6.13
CA GLY A 12 -11.39 17.02 6.84
C GLY A 12 -10.96 16.73 8.28
N LEU A 13 -10.88 15.45 8.66
CA LEU A 13 -10.44 15.00 9.99
C LEU A 13 -8.93 14.85 10.10
N GLN A 14 -8.24 14.84 8.96
CA GLN A 14 -6.79 14.75 8.84
C GLN A 14 -6.34 15.60 7.65
N ASN A 15 -5.17 16.25 7.75
CA ASN A 15 -4.67 17.09 6.65
C ASN A 15 -3.67 16.36 5.74
N THR A 16 -2.81 15.53 6.34
CA THR A 16 -1.66 14.92 5.64
C THR A 16 -1.44 13.49 6.12
N LEU A 17 -1.18 12.59 5.19
CA LEU A 17 -0.74 11.21 5.43
C LEU A 17 0.78 11.14 5.45
N TYR A 18 1.36 10.59 6.51
CA TYR A 18 2.80 10.37 6.62
C TYR A 18 3.17 8.90 6.37
N LEU A 19 4.11 8.67 5.45
CA LEU A 19 4.59 7.35 5.01
C LEU A 19 6.12 7.25 5.10
N GLY A 20 6.66 6.04 4.97
CA GLY A 20 8.09 5.79 4.85
C GLY A 20 8.48 5.63 3.38
N ASN A 21 9.12 4.52 3.03
CA ASN A 21 9.42 4.17 1.64
C ASN A 21 8.12 3.99 0.83
N ILE A 22 7.84 4.91 -0.10
CA ILE A 22 6.67 4.85 -1.00
C ILE A 22 6.96 4.07 -2.28
N ASP A 23 8.21 3.75 -2.57
CA ASP A 23 8.60 2.98 -3.75
C ASP A 23 8.71 1.48 -3.45
N ALA A 24 8.47 1.07 -2.19
CA ALA A 24 8.42 -0.32 -1.79
C ALA A 24 7.31 -1.08 -2.55
N MET A 25 7.66 -2.19 -3.17
CA MET A 25 6.79 -3.05 -3.99
C MET A 25 6.24 -4.22 -3.18
N ARG A 26 4.93 -4.44 -3.24
CA ARG A 26 4.26 -5.51 -2.51
C ARG A 26 3.21 -6.20 -3.37
N ASP A 27 3.11 -7.51 -3.18
CA ASP A 27 1.97 -8.31 -3.57
C ASP A 27 0.85 -8.15 -2.52
N TRP A 28 -0.24 -7.50 -2.91
CA TRP A 28 -1.39 -7.21 -2.03
C TRP A 28 -2.63 -7.93 -2.51
N GLY A 29 -3.00 -9.02 -1.82
CA GLY A 29 -4.28 -9.67 -2.00
C GLY A 29 -5.35 -9.23 -1.01
N HIS A 30 -6.58 -9.68 -1.26
CA HIS A 30 -7.71 -9.43 -0.36
C HIS A 30 -7.75 -10.46 0.77
N ALA A 31 -7.82 -9.99 2.03
CA ALA A 31 -7.71 -10.86 3.21
C ALA A 31 -8.75 -11.99 3.26
N ARG A 32 -9.95 -11.78 2.70
CA ARG A 32 -11.00 -12.81 2.59
C ARG A 32 -10.52 -14.03 1.81
N ASP A 33 -9.83 -13.81 0.70
CA ASP A 33 -9.39 -14.88 -0.20
C ASP A 33 -8.25 -15.66 0.46
N TYR A 34 -7.42 -14.96 1.25
CA TYR A 34 -6.32 -15.56 1.99
C TYR A 34 -6.82 -16.44 3.14
N VAL A 35 -7.83 -16.00 3.90
CA VAL A 35 -8.41 -16.86 4.96
C VAL A 35 -9.17 -18.05 4.39
N GLU A 36 -9.77 -17.92 3.20
CA GLU A 36 -10.32 -19.07 2.48
C GLU A 36 -9.21 -20.04 2.07
N GLY A 37 -8.08 -19.53 1.55
CA GLY A 37 -6.89 -20.33 1.26
C GLY A 37 -6.39 -21.09 2.49
N MET A 38 -6.29 -20.43 3.65
CA MET A 38 -5.92 -21.06 4.92
C MET A 38 -6.89 -22.20 5.29
N TRP A 39 -8.19 -21.98 5.13
CA TRP A 39 -9.19 -23.02 5.38
C TRP A 39 -9.04 -24.20 4.42
N ARG A 40 -8.82 -23.96 3.12
CA ARG A 40 -8.62 -25.00 2.10
C ARG A 40 -7.36 -25.84 2.35
N ILE A 41 -6.27 -25.23 2.80
CA ILE A 41 -5.03 -25.93 3.16
C ILE A 41 -5.29 -26.99 4.24
N LEU A 42 -6.13 -26.67 5.24
CA LEU A 42 -6.52 -27.64 6.28
C LEU A 42 -7.38 -28.80 5.77
N GLN A 43 -7.87 -28.75 4.53
CA GLN A 43 -8.66 -29.82 3.92
C GLN A 43 -7.80 -30.74 3.02
N HIS A 44 -6.49 -30.48 2.88
CA HIS A 44 -5.58 -31.38 2.16
C HIS A 44 -5.35 -32.68 2.94
N ASP A 45 -5.19 -33.79 2.21
CA ASP A 45 -4.96 -35.12 2.80
C ASP A 45 -3.61 -35.23 3.54
N GLU A 46 -2.57 -34.58 3.01
CA GLU A 46 -1.23 -34.53 3.61
C GLU A 46 -0.86 -33.08 3.95
N PRO A 47 -0.22 -32.85 5.12
CA PRO A 47 0.21 -31.52 5.51
C PRO A 47 1.37 -31.04 4.62
N ASP A 48 1.29 -29.79 4.16
CA ASP A 48 2.34 -29.13 3.37
C ASP A 48 2.29 -27.60 3.57
N ASP A 49 3.33 -26.92 3.10
CA ASP A 49 3.46 -25.47 3.10
C ASP A 49 3.04 -24.88 1.75
N PHE A 50 2.21 -23.84 1.79
CA PHE A 50 1.67 -23.16 0.60
C PHE A 50 2.00 -21.67 0.62
N VAL A 51 2.27 -21.11 -0.56
CA VAL A 51 2.37 -19.66 -0.75
C VAL A 51 1.02 -19.13 -1.21
N LEU A 52 0.42 -18.24 -0.43
CA LEU A 52 -0.79 -17.51 -0.82
C LEU A 52 -0.39 -16.12 -1.29
N ALA A 53 -0.55 -15.85 -2.58
CA ALA A 53 -0.10 -14.63 -3.25
C ALA A 53 -0.97 -14.34 -4.48
N THR A 54 -1.01 -13.09 -4.93
CA THR A 54 -1.67 -12.72 -6.18
C THR A 54 -0.77 -12.90 -7.40
N GLY A 55 0.55 -12.82 -7.20
CA GLY A 55 1.55 -12.78 -8.28
C GLY A 55 1.70 -11.41 -8.93
N GLU A 56 1.01 -10.37 -8.42
CA GLU A 56 1.05 -9.00 -8.94
C GLU A 56 1.67 -8.05 -7.91
N GLY A 57 2.67 -7.29 -8.33
CA GLY A 57 3.39 -6.35 -7.46
C GLY A 57 2.98 -4.90 -7.73
N HIS A 58 2.61 -4.18 -6.68
CA HIS A 58 2.28 -2.76 -6.74
C HIS A 58 3.13 -1.96 -5.75
N SER A 59 3.41 -0.70 -6.08
CA SER A 59 4.14 0.19 -5.17
C SER A 59 3.21 0.79 -4.11
N VAL A 60 3.77 1.20 -2.97
CA VAL A 60 3.02 1.99 -1.97
C VAL A 60 2.50 3.29 -2.59
N ARG A 61 3.28 3.91 -3.49
CA ARG A 61 2.92 5.09 -4.28
C ARG A 61 1.66 4.86 -5.11
N GLU A 62 1.61 3.77 -5.86
CA GLU A 62 0.45 3.40 -6.68
C GLU A 62 -0.80 3.20 -5.81
N VAL A 63 -0.68 2.50 -4.67
CA VAL A 63 -1.82 2.32 -3.76
C VAL A 63 -2.31 3.66 -3.18
N VAL A 64 -1.41 4.60 -2.93
CA VAL A 64 -1.77 5.96 -2.51
C VAL A 64 -2.54 6.69 -3.62
N GLU A 65 -2.05 6.64 -4.85
CA GLU A 65 -2.70 7.25 -6.02
C GLU A 65 -4.10 6.70 -6.24
N LEU A 66 -4.23 5.37 -6.26
CA LEU A 66 -5.53 4.67 -6.39
C LEU A 66 -6.48 5.05 -5.27
N ALA A 67 -6.01 5.04 -4.01
CA ALA A 67 -6.86 5.38 -2.87
C ALA A 67 -7.39 6.82 -2.93
N PHE A 68 -6.56 7.79 -3.34
CA PHE A 68 -7.03 9.18 -3.51
C PHE A 68 -7.97 9.34 -4.70
N ALA A 69 -7.75 8.60 -5.80
CA ALA A 69 -8.61 8.62 -6.97
C ALA A 69 -10.07 8.22 -6.62
N GLU A 70 -10.25 7.25 -5.72
CA GLU A 70 -11.58 6.86 -5.19
C GLU A 70 -12.33 7.99 -4.48
N THR A 71 -11.62 9.04 -4.04
CA THR A 71 -12.20 10.24 -3.42
C THR A 71 -12.26 11.44 -4.36
N GLY A 72 -12.01 11.23 -5.65
CA GLY A 72 -11.99 12.27 -6.68
C GLY A 72 -10.78 13.19 -6.62
N ARG A 73 -9.66 12.75 -6.02
CA ARG A 73 -8.43 13.53 -5.89
C ARG A 73 -7.30 12.89 -6.67
N THR A 74 -6.55 13.68 -7.42
CA THR A 74 -5.37 13.23 -8.15
C THR A 74 -4.12 13.71 -7.45
N ILE A 75 -3.21 12.79 -7.14
CA ILE A 75 -1.92 13.14 -6.54
C ILE A 75 -0.92 13.56 -7.63
N ARG A 76 -0.21 14.64 -7.39
CA ARG A 76 0.99 15.06 -8.12
C ARG A 76 2.19 14.99 -7.18
N TRP A 77 3.21 14.25 -7.55
CA TRP A 77 4.43 14.14 -6.79
C TRP A 77 5.40 15.28 -7.12
N GLN A 78 6.05 15.82 -6.09
CA GLN A 78 7.05 16.86 -6.22
C GLN A 78 8.17 16.64 -5.20
N GLY A 79 9.42 16.83 -5.61
CA GLY A 79 10.61 16.58 -4.78
C GLY A 79 11.22 15.21 -5.09
N ALA A 80 12.10 14.73 -4.20
CA ALA A 80 12.77 13.44 -4.32
C ALA A 80 13.18 12.91 -2.94
N GLY A 81 13.25 11.58 -2.81
CA GLY A 81 13.68 10.95 -1.57
C GLY A 81 12.78 11.33 -0.40
N VAL A 82 13.37 11.64 0.76
CA VAL A 82 12.61 12.03 1.97
C VAL A 82 11.88 13.37 1.85
N ASP A 83 12.30 14.22 0.92
CA ASP A 83 11.69 15.53 0.66
C ASP A 83 10.56 15.46 -0.38
N GLU A 84 10.30 14.27 -0.94
CA GLU A 84 9.19 14.08 -1.87
C GLU A 84 7.85 14.17 -1.14
N ILE A 85 6.92 14.90 -1.76
CA ILE A 85 5.57 15.15 -1.27
C ILE A 85 4.52 14.83 -2.33
N GLY A 86 3.37 14.35 -1.87
CA GLY A 86 2.18 14.17 -2.70
C GLY A 86 1.23 15.34 -2.52
N ILE A 87 0.98 16.06 -3.59
CA ILE A 87 0.15 17.27 -3.62
C ILE A 87 -1.17 16.97 -4.33
N ASP A 88 -2.28 17.47 -3.82
CA ASP A 88 -3.55 17.47 -4.55
C ASP A 88 -3.42 18.34 -5.82
N ALA A 89 -3.61 17.74 -6.99
CA ALA A 89 -3.50 18.43 -8.26
C ALA A 89 -4.50 19.60 -8.40
N ALA A 90 -5.66 19.52 -7.73
CA ALA A 90 -6.72 20.52 -7.80
C ALA A 90 -6.53 21.67 -6.79
N SER A 91 -6.33 21.35 -5.51
CA SER A 91 -6.22 22.39 -4.46
C SER A 91 -4.79 22.88 -4.19
N GLY A 92 -3.77 22.13 -4.61
CA GLY A 92 -2.38 22.40 -4.24
C GLY A 92 -2.04 22.03 -2.79
N SER A 93 -2.96 21.38 -2.06
CA SER A 93 -2.74 20.97 -0.67
C SER A 93 -1.75 19.81 -0.59
N VAL A 94 -0.86 19.81 0.39
CA VAL A 94 0.06 18.68 0.64
C VAL A 94 -0.69 17.56 1.37
N LEU A 95 -1.01 16.50 0.64
CA LEU A 95 -1.79 15.37 1.14
C LEU A 95 -0.90 14.24 1.68
N VAL A 96 0.31 14.10 1.17
CA VAL A 96 1.24 13.03 1.55
C VAL A 96 2.62 13.61 1.82
N ARG A 97 3.26 13.15 2.90
CA ARG A 97 4.65 13.45 3.24
C ARG A 97 5.40 12.17 3.58
N ILE A 98 6.68 12.14 3.26
CA ILE A 98 7.58 11.07 3.68
C ILE A 98 8.21 11.47 5.02
N ASP A 99 8.25 10.54 5.96
CA ASP A 99 8.84 10.72 7.28
C ASP A 99 9.93 9.65 7.49
N PRO A 100 11.20 10.05 7.70
CA PRO A 100 12.30 9.14 7.96
C PRO A 100 12.04 8.14 9.09
N ARG A 101 11.20 8.49 10.07
CA ARG A 101 10.84 7.62 11.20
C ARG A 101 10.04 6.38 10.79
N TYR A 102 9.47 6.37 9.58
CA TYR A 102 8.72 5.23 9.05
C TYR A 102 9.54 4.31 8.15
N PHE A 103 10.82 4.62 7.90
CA PHE A 103 11.73 3.70 7.25
C PHE A 103 12.19 2.62 8.21
N ARG A 104 12.37 1.41 7.70
CA ARG A 104 12.91 0.29 8.47
C ARG A 104 14.42 0.22 8.27
N PRO A 105 15.21 -0.08 9.33
CA PRO A 105 16.66 -0.30 9.18
C PRO A 105 17.00 -1.40 8.17
N THR A 106 16.12 -2.40 8.05
CA THR A 106 16.15 -3.45 7.04
C THR A 106 14.90 -3.35 6.18
N GLU A 107 14.94 -2.44 5.23
CA GLU A 107 13.86 -2.28 4.25
C GLU A 107 13.85 -3.47 3.28
N VAL A 108 12.66 -3.96 2.95
CA VAL A 108 12.48 -4.95 1.88
C VAL A 108 11.92 -4.17 0.70
N ASP A 109 12.73 -4.03 -0.35
CA ASP A 109 12.34 -3.24 -1.51
C ASP A 109 11.20 -3.89 -2.27
N THR A 110 11.28 -5.21 -2.49
CA THR A 110 10.28 -5.97 -3.26
C THR A 110 9.89 -7.26 -2.53
N LEU A 111 8.59 -7.51 -2.47
CA LEU A 111 8.01 -8.78 -2.05
C LEU A 111 6.92 -9.17 -3.05
N LEU A 112 7.20 -10.20 -3.84
CA LEU A 112 6.30 -10.76 -4.85
C LEU A 112 6.20 -12.27 -4.64
N GLY A 113 5.00 -12.79 -4.45
CA GLY A 113 4.79 -14.21 -4.22
C GLY A 113 4.58 -14.98 -5.52
N ASP A 114 4.83 -16.29 -5.47
CA ASP A 114 4.51 -17.24 -6.53
C ASP A 114 3.59 -18.31 -5.95
N ALA A 115 2.33 -18.33 -6.40
CA ALA A 115 1.29 -19.25 -5.95
C ALA A 115 1.06 -20.41 -6.94
N SER A 116 2.07 -20.78 -7.75
CA SER A 116 1.99 -21.89 -8.71
C SER A 116 2.10 -23.29 -8.09
N LYS A 117 2.51 -23.38 -6.81
CA LYS A 117 2.50 -24.60 -6.00
C LYS A 117 1.11 -24.87 -5.42
#